data_AF-A0A6L6J102-F1
#
_entry.id   AF-A0A6L6J102-F1
#
_cell.length_a   1.000
_cell.length_b   1.000
_cell.length_c   1.000
_cell.angle_alpha   90.00
_cell.angle_beta   90.00
_cell.angle_gamma   90.00
#
_symmetry.space_group_name_H-M   'P 1'
#
loop_
_entity.id
_entity.type
_entity.pdbx_description
1 polymer ?
#
loop_
_entity_poly.entity_id
_entity_poly.type
_entity_poly.pdbx_seq_one_letter_code
_entity_poly.pdbx_strand_id
1 'polypeptide(L)' 'MIIKILGSGCKKCVTLGENAKAAAAAAGKQAEIVKVTDFAEIAAYGVMSTPGLVVEEIGRLI' A
#
# COMPACT_ATOMS: atom_id res chain seq x y z
N MET A 1 3.24 9.75 4.42
CA MET A 1 3.44 8.85 3.25
C MET A 1 2.13 8.11 2.99
N ILE A 2 1.86 7.72 1.74
CA ILE A 2 0.69 6.90 1.39
C ILE A 2 1.19 5.50 1.08
N ILE A 3 0.56 4.50 1.68
CA ILE A 3 0.82 3.09 1.41
C ILE A 3 -0.44 2.51 0.78
N LYS A 4 -0.34 2.11 -0.49
CA LYS A 4 -1.44 1.48 -1.22
C LYS A 4 -1.27 -0.04 -1.21
N ILE A 5 -2.33 -0.74 -0.80
CA ILE A 5 -2.43 -2.20 -0.84
C ILE A 5 -3.25 -2.57 -2.06
N LEU A 6 -2.61 -3.24 -3.01
CA LEU A 6 -3.17 -3.62 -4.30
C LEU A 6 -3.71 -5.04 -4.21
N GLY A 7 -5.03 -5.22 -4.17
CA GLY A 7 -5.63 -6.55 -4.17
C GLY A 7 -7.08 -6.57 -3.68
N SER A 8 -7.77 -7.67 -3.98
CA SER A 8 -9.21 -7.87 -3.74
C SER A 8 -9.63 -7.99 -2.27
N GLY A 9 -8.74 -7.72 -1.31
CA GLY A 9 -9.08 -7.69 0.12
C GLY A 9 -9.06 -9.05 0.82
N CYS A 10 -8.43 -10.07 0.24
CA CYS A 10 -8.24 -11.36 0.90
C CYS A 10 -7.40 -11.24 2.18
N LYS A 11 -7.35 -12.30 3.00
CA LYS A 11 -6.63 -12.30 4.29
C LYS A 11 -5.18 -11.82 4.17
N LYS A 12 -4.48 -12.19 3.09
CA LYS A 12 -3.10 -11.74 2.82
C LYS A 12 -3.01 -10.23 2.56
N CYS A 13 -3.98 -9.63 1.89
CA CYS A 13 -4.04 -8.17 1.67
C CYS A 13 -4.19 -7.42 3.00
N VAL A 14 -5.04 -7.94 3.89
CA VAL A 14 -5.27 -7.35 5.22
C VAL A 14 -4.00 -7.39 6.04
N THR A 15 -3.39 -8.58 6.16
CA THR A 15 -2.12 -8.76 6.90
C THR A 15 -0.99 -7.89 6.33
N LEU A 16 -0.91 -7.74 5.01
CA LEU A 16 0.06 -6.85 4.38
C LEU A 16 -0.13 -5.39 4.79
N GLY A 17 -1.37 -4.91 4.82
CA GLY A 17 -1.70 -3.54 5.26
C GLY A 17 -1.36 -3.29 6.72
N GLU A 18 -1.66 -4.25 7.61
CA GLU A 18 -1.33 -4.17 9.03
C GLU A 18 0.19 -4.13 9.26
N ASN A 19 0.92 -5.03 8.59
CA ASN A 19 2.38 -5.08 8.67
C ASN A 19 3.03 -3.78 8.14
N ALA A 20 2.54 -3.26 7.02
CA ALA A 20 3.06 -2.02 6.44
C ALA A 20 2.80 -0.82 7.36
N LYS A 21 1.61 -0.74 8.00
CA LYS A 21 1.29 0.29 8.98
C LYS A 21 2.20 0.21 10.21
N ALA A 22 2.42 -1.00 10.73
CA ALA A 22 3.31 -1.23 11.86
C ALA A 22 4.77 -0.85 11.54
N ALA A 23 5.25 -1.22 10.34
CA ALA A 23 6.59 -0.84 9.88
C ALA A 23 6.76 0.67 9.74
N ALA A 24 5.77 1.38 9.19
CA ALA A 24 5.80 2.83 9.09
C ALA A 24 5.85 3.51 10.47
N ALA A 25 5.03 3.03 11.42
CA ALA A 25 5.03 3.53 12.79
C ALA A 25 6.38 3.29 13.49
N ALA A 26 6.96 2.09 13.33
CA ALA A 26 8.28 1.77 13.87
C ALA A 26 9.40 2.66 13.26
N ALA A 27 9.24 3.08 12.00
CA ALA A 27 10.13 4.03 11.35
C ALA A 27 9.85 5.50 11.72
N GLY A 28 8.92 5.77 12.64
CA GLY A 28 8.52 7.14 13.02
C GLY A 28 7.79 7.91 11.91
N LYS A 29 7.29 7.21 10.89
CA LYS A 29 6.58 7.82 9.75
C LYS A 29 5.08 7.66 9.92
N GLN A 30 4.33 8.73 9.68
CA GLN A 30 2.88 8.65 9.55
C GLN A 30 2.52 8.14 8.15
N ALA A 31 1.81 7.01 8.11
CA ALA A 31 1.35 6.38 6.89
C ALA A 31 -0.17 6.30 6.83
N GLU A 32 -0.73 6.73 5.71
CA GLU A 32 -2.12 6.48 5.35
C GLU A 32 -2.20 5.18 4.55
N ILE A 33 -3.06 4.25 4.97
CA ILE A 33 -3.27 2.98 4.25
C ILE A 33 -4.47 3.14 3.32
N VAL A 34 -4.23 3.00 2.02
CA VAL A 34 -5.27 3.01 0.98
C VAL A 34 -5.36 1.61 0.37
N LYS A 35 -6.59 1.12 0.12
CA LYS A 35 -6.79 -0.17 -0.55
C LYS A 35 -7.23 0.10 -1.98
N VAL A 36 -6.50 -0.46 -2.94
CA VAL A 36 -6.86 -0.46 -4.35
C VAL A 36 -7.34 -1.86 -4.70
N THR A 37 -8.62 -1.97 -5.01
CA THR A 37 -9.28 -3.24 -5.32
C THR A 37 -9.63 -3.36 -6.80
N ASP A 38 -9.60 -2.25 -7.54
CA ASP A 38 -9.90 -2.23 -8.96
C ASP A 38 -8.76 -2.86 -9.77
N PHE A 39 -9.10 -3.88 -10.58
CA PHE A 39 -8.08 -4.63 -11.33
C PHE A 39 -7.39 -3.82 -12.42
N ALA A 40 -8.08 -2.86 -13.05
CA ALA A 40 -7.47 -2.02 -14.07
C ALA A 40 -6.46 -1.07 -13.44
N GLU A 41 -6.80 -0.47 -12.28
CA GLU A 41 -5.88 0.36 -11.51
C GLU A 41 -4.68 -0.45 -11.03
N ILE A 42 -4.89 -1.66 -10.49
CA ILE A 42 -3.81 -2.56 -10.06
C ILE A 42 -2.87 -2.90 -11.23
N ALA A 43 -3.41 -3.21 -12.40
CA ALA A 43 -2.63 -3.52 -13.60
C ALA A 43 -1.82 -2.30 -14.08
N ALA A 44 -2.35 -1.08 -13.93
CA ALA A 44 -1.65 0.15 -14.27
C ALA A 44 -0.39 0.39 -13.41
N TYR A 45 -0.32 -0.17 -12.20
CA TYR A 45 0.90 -0.19 -11.38
C TYR A 45 1.94 -1.24 -11.85
N GLY A 46 1.66 -2.00 -12.92
CA GLY A 46 2.58 -3.02 -13.46
C GLY A 46 2.68 -4.29 -12.60
N VAL A 47 1.73 -4.51 -11.68
CA VAL A 47 1.73 -5.67 -10.80
C VAL A 47 1.18 -6.90 -11.52
N MET A 48 2.01 -7.92 -11.68
CA MET A 48 1.62 -9.20 -12.29
C MET A 48 0.81 -10.12 -11.37
N SER A 49 0.84 -9.89 -10.05
CA SER A 49 0.15 -10.73 -9.05
C SER A 49 -0.15 -9.96 -7.76
N THR A 50 -1.36 -10.13 -7.24
CA THR A 50 -1.78 -9.54 -5.96
C THR A 50 -1.58 -10.52 -4.79
N PRO A 51 -1.30 -10.04 -3.57
CA PRO A 51 -1.29 -8.64 -3.14
C PRO A 51 -0.01 -7.87 -3.53
N GLY A 52 -0.17 -6.65 -4.03
CA GLY A 52 0.91 -5.69 -4.26
C GLY A 52 0.96 -4.59 -3.19
N LEU A 53 2.11 -3.93 -3.07
CA LEU A 53 2.37 -2.83 -2.14
C LEU A 53 3.01 -1.68 -2.91
N VAL A 54 2.41 -0.50 -2.85
CA VAL A 54 3.01 0.73 -3.38
C VAL A 54 3.20 1.71 -2.24
N VAL A 55 4.38 2.32 -2.19
CA VAL A 55 4.74 3.31 -1.16
C VAL A 55 5.03 4.62 -1.87
N GLU A 56 4.19 5.62 -1.63
CA GLU A 56 4.35 6.96 -2.16
C GLU A 56 4.76 7.92 -1.04
N GLU A 57 5.97 8.47 -1.17
CA GLU A 57 6.42 9.55 -0.30
C GLU A 57 5.94 10.87 -0.89
N ILE A 58 5.10 11.59 -0.14
CA ILE A 58 4.71 12.96 -0.52
C ILE A 58 5.98 13.79 -0.36
N GLY A 59 6.59 14.15 -1.48
CA GLY A 59 7.83 14.92 -1.53
C GLY A 59 7.74 16.16 -0.66
N ARG A 60 8.80 16.40 0.11
CA ARG A 60 8.99 17.62 0.90
C ARG A 60 9.05 18.78 -0.10
N LEU A 61 7.96 19.54 -0.26
CA LEU A 61 8.02 20.89 -0.82
C LEU A 61 8.83 21.73 0.18
N ILE A 62 10.11 21.91 -0.14
CA ILE A 62 10.96 22.98 0.40
C ILE A 62 10.80 24.22 -0.47
#